data_AF-M4YLU8-F1
#
_entry.id   AF-M4YLU8-F1
#
_cell.length_a   1.000
_cell.length_b   1.000
_cell.length_c   1.000
_cell.angle_alpha   90.00
_cell.angle_beta   90.00
_cell.angle_gamma   90.00
#
_symmetry.space_group_name_H-M   'P 1'
#
loop_
_entity.id
_entity.type
_entity.pdbx_description
1 polymer ?
#
loop_
_entity_poly.entity_id
_entity_poly.type
_entity_poly.pdbx_seq_one_letter_code
_entity_poly.pdbx_strand_id
1 'polypeptide(L)' 'MELPDGRWGAFEIKLGTDKIDDAANNLIGISKMFEDRGGRVPTFLCTICGVCKGAFRRDDGVYVVLITSLRE' A
#
# COMPACT_ATOMS: atom_id res chain seq x y z
N MET A 1 2.89 9.24 -1.12
CA MET A 1 2.55 10.46 -1.89
C MET A 1 1.62 11.29 -1.01
N GLU A 2 1.85 12.59 -0.91
CA GLU A 2 1.01 13.52 -0.14
C GLU A 2 0.41 14.57 -1.07
N LEU A 3 -0.86 14.90 -0.85
CA LEU A 3 -1.64 15.92 -1.57
C LEU A 3 -1.55 17.27 -0.83
N PRO A 4 -1.84 18.40 -1.50
CA PRO A 4 -1.81 19.71 -0.87
C PRO A 4 -2.76 19.86 0.34
N ASP A 5 -3.82 19.05 0.41
CA ASP A 5 -4.75 19.01 1.53
C ASP A 5 -4.26 18.12 2.70
N GLY A 6 -3.03 17.63 2.64
CA GLY A 6 -2.36 16.77 3.60
C GLY A 6 -2.82 15.31 3.59
N ARG A 7 -3.75 14.90 2.71
CA ARG A 7 -4.04 13.48 2.52
C ARG A 7 -2.85 12.82 1.87
N TRP A 8 -2.55 11.59 2.27
CA TRP A 8 -1.44 10.87 1.69
C TRP A 8 -1.75 9.38 1.55
N GLY A 9 -1.08 8.73 0.62
CA GLY A 9 -1.14 7.29 0.40
C GLY A 9 0.22 6.65 0.62
N ALA A 10 0.22 5.47 1.24
CA ALA A 10 1.42 4.68 1.49
C ALA A 10 1.54 3.57 0.44
N PHE A 11 2.75 3.42 -0.09
CA PHE A 11 3.07 2.40 -1.10
C PHE A 11 4.26 1.57 -0.64
N GLU A 12 4.22 0.27 -0.89
CA GLU A 12 5.39 -0.62 -0.76
C GLU A 12 5.54 -1.45 -2.03
N ILE A 13 6.76 -1.53 -2.56
CA ILE A 13 7.05 -2.22 -3.83
C ILE A 13 7.79 -3.52 -3.51
N LYS A 14 7.25 -4.66 -3.98
CA LYS A 14 7.90 -5.98 -3.88
C LYS A 14 7.71 -6.74 -5.18
N LEU A 15 8.79 -7.23 -5.77
CA LEU A 15 8.71 -7.91 -7.07
C LEU A 15 8.28 -9.39 -6.95
N GLY A 16 8.49 -10.03 -5.79
CA GLY A 16 8.06 -11.40 -5.52
C GLY A 16 6.61 -11.50 -5.06
N THR A 17 5.87 -12.51 -5.56
CA THR A 17 4.47 -12.82 -5.17
C THR A 17 4.35 -13.22 -3.72
N ASP A 18 5.33 -13.94 -3.19
CA ASP A 18 5.43 -14.40 -1.80
C ASP A 18 5.59 -13.26 -0.79
N LYS A 19 5.80 -12.02 -1.27
CA LYS A 19 6.02 -10.84 -0.43
C LYS A 19 4.80 -9.91 -0.33
N ILE A 20 3.68 -10.25 -0.96
CA ILE A 20 2.47 -9.42 -0.94
C ILE A 20 1.90 -9.32 0.49
N ASP A 21 1.86 -10.43 1.23
CA ASP A 21 1.39 -10.46 2.61
C ASP A 21 2.28 -9.65 3.56
N ASP A 22 3.61 -9.83 3.45
CA ASP A 22 4.57 -9.08 4.26
C ASP A 22 4.47 -7.57 3.98
N ALA A 23 4.36 -7.16 2.71
CA ALA A 23 4.23 -5.76 2.35
C ALA A 23 2.92 -5.14 2.86
N ALA A 24 1.81 -5.87 2.77
CA ALA A 24 0.53 -5.41 3.32
C ALA A 24 0.62 -5.23 4.84
N ASN A 25 1.18 -6.20 5.55
CA ASN A 25 1.37 -6.14 7.00
C ASN A 25 2.28 -4.97 7.43
N ASN A 26 3.35 -4.71 6.69
CA ASN A 26 4.22 -3.56 6.91
C ASN A 26 3.47 -2.24 6.75
N LEU A 27 2.69 -2.08 5.67
CA LEU A 27 1.89 -0.88 5.43
C LEU A 27 0.84 -0.66 6.52
N ILE A 28 0.19 -1.73 7.00
CA ILE A 28 -0.76 -1.68 8.12
C ILE A 28 -0.02 -1.26 9.41
N GLY A 29 1.17 -1.80 9.66
CA GLY A 29 2.02 -1.42 10.80
C GLY A 29 2.41 0.06 10.77
N ILE A 30 2.76 0.58 9.60
CA ILE A 30 3.02 2.02 9.40
C ILE A 30 1.76 2.83 9.70
N SER A 31 0.60 2.44 9.18
CA SER A 31 -0.67 3.13 9.46
C SER A 31 -0.94 3.22 10.97
N LYS A 32 -0.78 2.11 11.70
CA LYS A 32 -0.94 2.07 13.15
C LYS A 32 0.06 2.95 13.87
N MET A 33 1.33 2.96 13.45
CA MET A 33 2.34 3.83 14.05
C MET A 33 1.99 5.33 13.91
N PHE A 34 1.38 5.74 12.79
CA PHE A 34 0.91 7.10 12.62
C PHE A 34 -0.29 7.40 13.52
N GLU A 35 -1.24 6.47 13.61
CA GLU A 35 -2.39 6.55 14.50
C GLU A 35 -1.96 6.71 15.98
N ASP A 36 -1.05 5.85 16.46
CA ASP A 36 -0.54 5.86 17.84
C ASP A 36 0.19 7.16 18.21
N ARG A 37 0.77 7.83 17.21
CA ARG A 37 1.46 9.13 17.38
C ARG A 37 0.51 10.33 17.26
N GLY A 38 -0.79 10.11 17.09
CA GLY A 38 -1.77 11.17 16.83
C GLY A 38 -1.60 11.84 15.47
N GLY A 39 -0.89 11.18 14.55
CA GLY A 39 -0.65 11.65 13.19
C GLY A 39 -1.81 11.31 12.26
N ARG A 40 -1.80 11.92 11.08
CA ARG A 40 -2.79 11.61 10.03
C ARG A 40 -2.46 10.28 9.38
N VAL A 41 -3.39 9.33 9.42
CA VAL A 41 -3.26 8.03 8.77
C VAL A 41 -3.33 8.14 7.24
N PRO A 42 -2.70 7.20 6.50
CA PRO A 42 -2.85 7.12 5.05
C PRO A 42 -4.32 6.98 4.65
N THR A 43 -4.73 7.65 3.58
CA THR A 43 -6.06 7.49 2.97
C THR A 43 -6.19 6.15 2.24
N PHE A 44 -5.07 5.58 1.80
CA PHE A 44 -5.02 4.22 1.25
C PHE A 44 -3.62 3.62 1.41
N LEU A 45 -3.58 2.28 1.36
CA LEU A 45 -2.39 1.46 1.39
C LEU A 45 -2.33 0.66 0.08
N CYS A 46 -1.16 0.60 -0.57
CA CYS A 46 -1.01 -0.09 -1.84
C CYS A 46 0.33 -0.82 -1.96
N THR A 47 0.28 -2.12 -2.17
CA THR A 47 1.45 -2.91 -2.58
C THR A 47 1.54 -2.94 -4.10
N ILE A 48 2.73 -2.66 -4.64
CA ILE A 48 3.03 -2.81 -6.07
C ILE A 48 3.80 -4.12 -6.26
N CYS A 49 3.20 -5.08 -6.97
CA CYS A 49 3.77 -6.39 -7.25
C CYS A 49 4.38 -6.50 -8.66
N GLY A 50 5.47 -7.25 -8.78
CA GLY A 50 6.04 -7.63 -10.08
C GLY A 50 5.22 -8.73 -10.78
N VAL A 51 4.63 -9.63 -9.98
CA VAL A 51 3.79 -10.73 -10.46
C VAL A 51 2.56 -10.84 -9.54
N CYS A 52 1.37 -10.83 -10.11
CA CYS A 52 0.09 -11.04 -9.44
C CYS A 52 -1.01 -11.25 -10.51
N LYS A 53 -2.14 -11.87 -10.18
CA LYS A 53 -3.19 -12.26 -11.15
C LYS A 53 -3.98 -11.08 -11.75
N GLY A 54 -3.68 -9.86 -11.32
CA GLY A 54 -4.38 -8.63 -11.67
C GLY A 54 -4.32 -7.65 -10.49
N ALA A 55 -4.92 -6.48 -10.67
CA ALA A 55 -5.14 -5.56 -9.56
C ALA A 55 -6.35 -6.03 -8.73
N PHE A 56 -6.18 -6.07 -7.41
CA PHE A 56 -7.26 -6.44 -6.49
C PHE A 56 -7.12 -5.74 -5.14
N ARG A 57 -8.16 -5.82 -4.32
CA ARG A 57 -8.14 -5.36 -2.93
C ARG A 57 -8.21 -6.58 -2.02
N ARG A 58 -7.32 -6.63 -1.04
CA ARG A 58 -7.31 -7.66 0.03
C ARG A 58 -8.42 -7.38 1.04
N ASP A 59 -8.78 -8.39 1.84
CA ASP A 59 -9.79 -8.26 2.89
C ASP A 59 -9.39 -7.28 4.01
N ASP A 60 -8.08 -7.09 4.22
CA ASP A 60 -7.51 -6.09 5.14
C ASP A 60 -7.53 -4.65 4.58
N GLY A 61 -8.09 -4.46 3.38
CA GLY A 61 -8.28 -3.18 2.75
C GLY A 61 -7.09 -2.66 1.94
N VAL A 62 -5.95 -3.37 1.91
CA VAL A 62 -4.75 -2.99 1.13
C VAL A 62 -4.96 -3.31 -0.36
N TYR A 63 -4.63 -2.34 -1.22
CA TYR A 63 -4.62 -2.53 -2.67
C TYR A 63 -3.38 -3.29 -3.12
N VAL A 64 -3.52 -4.15 -4.11
CA VAL A 64 -2.42 -4.89 -4.73
C VAL A 64 -2.48 -4.61 -6.22
N VAL A 65 -1.43 -4.03 -6.79
CA VAL A 65 -1.40 -3.55 -8.17
C VAL A 65 -0.12 -4.02 -8.87
N LEU A 66 -0.24 -4.48 -10.11
CA LEU A 66 0.93 -4.85 -10.92
C LEU A 66 1.78 -3.62 -11.26
N ILE A 67 3.10 -3.75 -11.27
CA ILE A 67 3.99 -2.69 -11.78
C ILE A 67 3.65 -2.30 -13.22
N THR A 68 3.17 -3.25 -14.03
CA THR A 68 2.73 -3.04 -15.41
C THR A 68 1.40 -2.30 -15.55
N SER A 69 0.70 -2.03 -14.44
CA SER A 69 -0.51 -1.19 -14.44
C SER A 69 -0.17 0.30 -14.40
N LEU A 70 1.06 0.67 -14.04
CA LEU A 70 1.49 2.06 -14.05
C LEU A 70 1.75 2.52 -15.49
N ARG A 71 1.23 3.71 -15.84
CA ARG A 71 1.39 4.35 -17.14
C ARG A 71 1.79 5.82 -16.94
N GLU A 72 2.41 6.39 -17.97
CA GLU A 72 2.75 7.82 -18.07
C GLU A 72 1.53 8.69 -18.42
#